data_AF-A0A7Z9KU69-F1
#
_entry.id   AF-A0A7Z9KU69-F1
#
_cell.length_a   1.000
_cell.length_b   1.000
_cell.length_c   1.000
_cell.angle_alpha   90.00
_cell.angle_beta   90.00
_cell.angle_gamma   90.00
#
_symmetry.space_group_name_H-M   'P 1'
#
loop_
_entity.id
_entity.type
_entity.pdbx_description
1 polymer ?
#
loop_
_entity_poly.entity_id
_entity_poly.type
_entity_poly.pdbx_seq_one_letter_code
_entity_poly.pdbx_strand_id
1 'polypeptide(L)'
;MDGTYWKMPGTLWFDGYAGQEAVVIDEFRADWTGMPIDYMLRLLGEEPLAVQLKGSHFGWVAKTVVITCYKPPAELFRDHGCGEADILQLTRRITKCMHFTRKTVDGVVVWNEPTVIEGTMANMEGWMKIHQLTSEDAGESLSAWNGI
;
A
#
# COMPACT_ATOMS: atom_id res chain seq x y z
N MET A 1 -19.22 -5.68 9.67
CA MET A 1 -19.62 -4.93 8.47
C MET A 1 -19.04 -5.69 7.31
N ASP A 2 -19.88 -6.40 6.56
CA ASP A 2 -19.43 -7.10 5.36
C ASP A 2 -19.33 -6.07 4.25
N GLY A 3 -18.13 -5.84 3.73
CA GLY A 3 -17.96 -4.89 2.64
C GLY A 3 -16.51 -4.61 2.28
N THR A 4 -16.29 -4.45 0.97
CA THR A 4 -15.08 -3.85 0.41
C THR A 4 -15.27 -2.35 0.32
N TYR A 5 -14.34 -1.58 0.85
CA TYR A 5 -14.31 -0.14 0.66
C TYR A 5 -13.60 0.20 -0.66
N TRP A 6 -14.27 0.93 -1.54
CA TRP A 6 -13.70 1.43 -2.78
C TRP A 6 -13.26 2.87 -2.56
N LYS A 7 -11.94 3.08 -2.54
CA LYS A 7 -11.36 4.41 -2.38
C LYS A 7 -11.55 5.21 -3.66
N MET A 8 -12.12 6.41 -3.52
CA MET A 8 -12.23 7.34 -4.64
C MET A 8 -10.85 7.78 -5.15
N PRO A 9 -10.65 7.83 -6.48
CA PRO A 9 -9.41 8.31 -7.09
C PRO A 9 -9.26 9.84 -6.94
N GLY A 10 -8.03 10.34 -7.17
CA GLY A 10 -7.74 11.78 -7.22
C GLY A 10 -7.86 12.53 -5.90
N THR A 11 -7.88 11.84 -4.76
CA THR A 11 -7.98 12.47 -3.44
C THR A 11 -7.23 11.68 -2.35
N LEU A 12 -6.77 12.38 -1.33
CA LEU A 12 -6.21 11.81 -0.09
C LEU A 12 -7.30 11.23 0.82
N TRP A 13 -8.54 11.71 0.73
CA TRP A 13 -9.58 11.36 1.68
C TRP A 13 -10.07 9.92 1.51
N PHE A 14 -10.41 9.29 2.64
CA PHE A 14 -10.98 7.96 2.73
C PHE A 14 -12.48 8.06 3.07
N ASP A 15 -13.19 9.02 2.48
CA ASP A 15 -14.58 9.31 2.81
C ASP A 15 -15.48 8.08 2.70
N GLY A 16 -16.11 7.69 3.81
CA GLY A 16 -16.94 6.49 3.92
C GLY A 16 -16.20 5.23 4.39
N TYR A 17 -14.87 5.29 4.54
CA TYR A 17 -14.12 4.25 5.24
C TYR A 17 -14.49 4.24 6.72
N ALA A 18 -14.93 3.08 7.18
CA ALA A 18 -15.45 2.83 8.53
C ALA A 18 -14.86 1.54 9.13
N GLY A 19 -13.64 1.18 8.71
CA GLY A 19 -12.92 0.00 9.21
C GLY A 19 -13.13 -1.27 8.38
N GLN A 20 -13.38 -1.14 7.08
CA GLN A 20 -13.46 -2.29 6.17
C GLN A 20 -12.08 -2.96 6.05
N GLU A 21 -12.04 -4.29 6.21
CA GLU A 21 -10.79 -5.04 6.13
C GLU A 21 -10.28 -5.22 4.69
N ALA A 22 -11.16 -5.06 3.69
CA ALA A 22 -10.82 -5.08 2.27
C ALA A 22 -10.98 -3.70 1.65
N VAL A 23 -9.92 -3.17 1.04
CA VAL A 23 -9.89 -1.87 0.39
C VAL A 23 -9.42 -2.00 -1.04
N VAL A 24 -10.14 -1.37 -1.98
CA VAL A 24 -9.72 -1.22 -3.37
C VAL A 24 -9.34 0.24 -3.61
N ILE A 25 -8.11 0.48 -4.04
CA ILE A 25 -7.63 1.76 -4.53
C ILE A 25 -7.62 1.68 -6.05
N ASP A 26 -8.69 2.19 -6.65
CA ASP A 26 -8.87 2.11 -8.10
C ASP A 26 -8.20 3.28 -8.82
N GLU A 27 -7.66 3.01 -10.01
CA GLU A 27 -6.98 3.97 -10.88
C GLU A 27 -5.87 4.79 -10.19
N PHE A 28 -5.03 4.14 -9.39
CA PHE A 28 -3.95 4.80 -8.68
C PHE A 28 -2.96 5.48 -9.63
N ARG A 29 -2.65 6.75 -9.33
CA ARG A 29 -1.58 7.55 -9.95
C ARG A 29 -0.80 8.30 -8.88
N ALA A 30 0.53 8.25 -8.95
CA ALA A 30 1.40 8.78 -7.90
C ALA A 30 1.38 10.32 -7.81
N ASP A 31 1.19 11.02 -8.93
CA ASP A 31 1.05 12.49 -9.01
C ASP A 31 -0.34 12.99 -8.56
N TRP A 32 -1.39 12.27 -8.90
CA TRP A 32 -2.76 12.79 -8.84
C TRP A 32 -3.44 12.52 -7.49
N THR A 33 -3.10 11.44 -6.81
CA THR A 33 -3.88 10.96 -5.66
C THR A 33 -3.53 11.65 -4.34
N GLY A 34 -2.44 12.43 -4.29
CA GLY A 34 -1.93 13.00 -3.03
C GLY A 34 -1.40 11.94 -2.05
N MET A 35 -1.04 10.76 -2.55
CA MET A 35 -0.49 9.64 -1.80
C MET A 35 0.98 9.43 -2.17
N PRO A 36 1.91 10.24 -1.61
CA PRO A 36 3.34 10.11 -1.87
C PRO A 36 3.89 8.76 -1.36
N ILE A 37 5.12 8.43 -1.76
CA ILE A 37 5.70 7.11 -1.48
C ILE A 37 5.76 6.81 0.02
N ASP A 38 6.14 7.78 0.85
CA ASP A 38 6.17 7.66 2.31
C ASP A 38 4.79 7.33 2.90
N TYR A 39 3.73 7.93 2.37
CA TYR A 39 2.37 7.57 2.74
C TYR A 39 2.04 6.13 2.35
N MET A 40 2.40 5.70 1.13
CA MET A 40 2.18 4.33 0.66
C MET A 40 2.97 3.29 1.45
N LEU A 41 4.20 3.61 1.86
CA LEU A 41 5.01 2.74 2.72
C LEU A 41 4.33 2.49 4.08
N ARG A 42 3.63 3.49 4.63
CA ARG A 42 2.87 3.35 5.86
C ARG A 42 1.53 2.66 5.62
N LEU A 43 0.81 3.02 4.56
CA LEU A 43 -0.49 2.46 4.21
C LEU A 43 -0.42 0.95 3.94
N LEU A 44 0.66 0.50 3.29
CA LEU A 44 0.93 -0.92 3.01
C LEU A 44 1.86 -1.56 4.05
N GLY A 45 2.21 -0.83 5.12
CA GLY A 45 3.05 -1.32 6.21
C GLY A 45 2.23 -1.98 7.33
N GLU A 46 2.95 -2.52 8.32
CA GLU A 46 2.36 -3.10 9.54
C GLU A 46 2.16 -2.03 10.64
N GLU A 47 2.70 -0.83 10.45
CA GLU A 47 2.65 0.26 11.41
C GLU A 47 1.24 0.86 11.55
N PRO A 48 0.78 1.16 12.77
CA PRO A 48 -0.48 1.88 12.97
C PRO A 48 -0.53 3.18 12.16
N LEU A 49 -1.61 3.35 11.40
CA LEU A 49 -1.87 4.53 10.58
C LEU A 49 -3.30 5.00 10.82
N ALA A 50 -3.50 6.31 10.87
CA ALA A 50 -4.83 6.91 10.76
C ALA A 50 -4.98 7.45 9.34
N VAL A 51 -6.01 7.00 8.62
CA VAL A 51 -6.37 7.57 7.31
C VAL A 51 -7.26 8.78 7.50
N GLN A 52 -7.11 9.76 6.63
CA GLN A 52 -7.85 11.00 6.74
C GLN A 52 -9.26 10.85 6.16
N LEU A 53 -10.27 11.25 6.94
CA LEU A 53 -11.64 11.45 6.48
C LEU A 53 -11.86 12.96 6.37
N LYS A 54 -12.80 13.41 5.55
CA LYS A 54 -13.12 14.83 5.50
C LYS A 54 -13.61 15.32 6.88
N GLY A 55 -12.76 16.11 7.56
CA GLY A 55 -13.03 16.64 8.90
C GLY A 55 -12.83 15.64 10.04
N SER A 56 -12.23 14.48 9.81
CA SER A 56 -11.96 13.48 10.85
C SER A 56 -10.81 12.53 10.44
N HIS A 57 -10.61 11.44 11.17
CA HIS A 57 -9.70 10.38 10.81
C HIS A 57 -10.25 9.03 11.28
N PHE A 58 -9.77 7.94 10.70
CA PHE A 58 -10.13 6.59 11.12
C PHE A 58 -8.90 5.68 11.16
N GLY A 59 -8.88 4.72 12.09
CA GLY A 59 -7.80 3.75 12.21
C GLY A 59 -7.73 2.86 10.96
N TRP A 60 -6.57 2.84 10.31
CA TRP A 60 -6.32 1.92 9.21
C TRP A 60 -6.23 0.49 9.73
N VAL A 61 -7.15 -0.36 9.27
CA VAL A 61 -7.28 -1.76 9.72
C VAL A 61 -7.44 -2.71 8.53
N ALA A 62 -7.18 -2.20 7.32
CA ALA A 62 -7.28 -3.01 6.10
C ALA A 62 -6.24 -4.13 6.12
N LYS A 63 -6.72 -5.36 5.91
CA LYS A 63 -5.89 -6.57 5.79
C LYS A 63 -5.64 -6.95 4.34
N THR A 64 -6.51 -6.50 3.44
CA THR A 64 -6.39 -6.73 2.00
C THR A 64 -6.54 -5.41 1.28
N VAL A 65 -5.49 -5.00 0.56
CA VAL A 65 -5.48 -3.80 -0.26
C VAL A 65 -5.23 -4.22 -1.70
N VAL A 66 -6.19 -3.92 -2.58
CA VAL A 66 -6.06 -4.11 -4.02
C VAL A 66 -5.83 -2.75 -4.64
N ILE A 67 -4.79 -2.62 -5.46
CA ILE A 67 -4.45 -1.38 -6.16
C ILE A 67 -4.46 -1.66 -7.65
N THR A 68 -5.25 -0.91 -8.41
CA THR A 68 -5.20 -0.92 -9.87
C THR A 68 -4.43 0.31 -10.35
N CYS A 69 -3.64 0.17 -11.40
CA CYS A 69 -2.84 1.26 -11.95
C CYS A 69 -2.40 0.95 -13.39
N TYR A 70 -1.97 1.99 -14.11
CA TYR A 70 -1.60 1.89 -15.53
C TYR A 70 -0.14 1.45 -15.77
N LYS A 71 0.68 1.43 -14.72
CA LYS A 71 2.09 1.02 -14.73
C LYS A 71 2.42 0.25 -13.46
N PRO A 72 3.44 -0.62 -13.47
CA PRO A 72 3.92 -1.27 -12.25
C PRO A 72 4.29 -0.24 -11.17
N PRO A 73 4.05 -0.52 -9.88
CA PRO A 73 4.32 0.42 -8.78
C PRO A 73 5.75 0.97 -8.76
N ALA A 74 6.75 0.13 -9.04
CA ALA A 74 8.15 0.56 -9.09
C ALA A 74 8.40 1.64 -10.16
N GLU A 75 7.83 1.48 -11.35
CA GLU A 75 7.94 2.47 -12.43
C GLU A 75 7.16 3.74 -12.12
N LEU A 76 5.94 3.60 -11.57
CA LEU A 76 5.15 4.75 -11.15
C LEU A 76 5.95 5.66 -10.23
N PHE A 77 6.51 5.14 -9.15
CA PHE A 77 7.22 5.99 -8.20
C PHE A 77 8.59 6.46 -8.71
N ARG A 78 9.27 5.68 -9.56
CA ARG A 78 10.52 6.11 -10.21
C ARG A 78 10.29 7.31 -11.13
N ASP A 79 9.22 7.28 -11.93
CA ASP A 79 8.83 8.41 -12.79
C ASP A 79 8.51 9.69 -11.97
N HIS A 80 8.24 9.54 -10.67
CA HIS A 80 7.97 10.64 -9.74
C HIS A 80 9.18 10.98 -8.85
N GLY A 81 10.38 10.57 -9.26
CA GLY A 81 11.64 10.97 -8.62
C GLY A 81 12.01 10.19 -7.37
N CYS A 82 11.32 9.09 -7.06
CA CYS A 82 11.68 8.24 -5.92
C CYS A 82 12.93 7.43 -6.23
N GLY A 83 13.84 7.32 -5.26
CA GLY A 83 15.08 6.57 -5.40
C GLY A 83 14.89 5.06 -5.24
N GLU A 84 15.87 4.27 -5.67
CA GLU A 84 15.80 2.80 -5.61
C GLU A 84 15.61 2.27 -4.18
N ALA A 85 16.09 2.98 -3.15
CA ALA A 85 15.84 2.62 -1.76
C ALA A 85 14.34 2.64 -1.42
N ASP A 86 13.61 3.68 -1.83
CA ASP A 86 12.18 3.79 -1.59
C ASP A 86 11.39 2.75 -2.40
N ILE A 87 11.83 2.50 -3.65
CA ILE A 87 11.23 1.48 -4.51
C ILE A 87 11.36 0.09 -3.89
N LEU A 88 12.56 -0.29 -3.43
CA LEU A 88 12.77 -1.52 -2.67
C LEU A 88 11.92 -1.57 -1.41
N GLN A 89 11.72 -0.40 -0.77
CA GLN A 89 10.89 -0.35 0.41
C GLN A 89 9.41 -0.64 0.11
N LEU A 90 8.91 -0.13 -1.00
CA LEU A 90 7.54 -0.33 -1.45
C LEU A 90 7.32 -1.76 -1.95
N THR A 91 8.22 -2.28 -2.79
CA THR A 91 8.03 -3.57 -3.45
C THR A 91 7.96 -4.73 -2.47
N ARG A 92 8.73 -4.72 -1.36
CA ARG A 92 8.63 -5.78 -0.34
C ARG A 92 7.28 -5.84 0.39
N ARG A 93 6.47 -4.77 0.32
CA ARG A 93 5.13 -4.71 0.92
C ARG A 93 4.03 -5.18 -0.04
N ILE A 94 4.38 -5.44 -1.31
CA ILE A 94 3.43 -5.89 -2.32
C ILE A 94 3.52 -7.42 -2.40
N THR A 95 2.49 -8.10 -1.91
CA THR A 95 2.43 -9.57 -1.91
C THR A 95 2.32 -10.15 -3.32
N LYS A 96 1.59 -9.47 -4.21
CA LYS A 96 1.34 -9.94 -5.57
C LYS A 96 1.19 -8.75 -6.51
N CYS A 97 1.93 -8.75 -7.61
CA CYS A 97 1.78 -7.79 -8.69
C CYS A 97 1.43 -8.55 -9.97
N MET A 98 0.34 -8.16 -10.64
CA MET A 98 -0.19 -8.84 -11.82
C MET A 98 -0.29 -7.87 -12.99
N HIS A 99 0.22 -8.28 -14.15
CA HIS A 99 0.12 -7.52 -15.39
C HIS A 99 -0.98 -8.10 -16.28
N PHE A 100 -1.96 -7.27 -16.61
CA PHE A 100 -3.08 -7.64 -17.49
C PHE A 100 -2.84 -7.08 -18.88
N THR A 101 -2.80 -7.97 -19.87
CA THR A 101 -2.70 -7.59 -21.28
C THR A 101 -3.91 -8.09 -22.05
N ARG A 102 -4.21 -7.44 -23.17
CA ARG A 102 -5.30 -7.82 -24.05
C ARG A 102 -4.81 -7.90 -25.49
N LYS A 103 -5.44 -8.77 -26.27
CA LYS A 103 -5.23 -8.90 -27.71
C LYS A 103 -6.55 -8.79 -28.45
N THR A 104 -6.50 -8.44 -29.72
CA THR A 104 -7.67 -8.47 -30.60
C THR A 104 -7.61 -9.71 -31.47
N VAL A 105 -8.65 -10.55 -31.42
CA VAL A 105 -8.81 -11.75 -32.25
C VAL A 105 -10.12 -11.59 -33.02
N ASP A 106 -10.04 -11.56 -34.35
CA ASP A 106 -11.20 -11.41 -35.25
C ASP A 106 -12.11 -10.21 -34.90
N GLY A 107 -11.50 -9.09 -34.51
CA GLY A 107 -12.22 -7.87 -34.12
C GLY A 107 -12.76 -7.86 -32.68
N VAL A 108 -12.56 -8.95 -31.92
CA VAL A 108 -12.97 -9.07 -30.52
C VAL A 108 -11.78 -8.87 -29.59
N VAL A 109 -11.93 -8.03 -28.57
CA VAL A 109 -10.92 -7.84 -27.51
C VAL A 109 -11.01 -9.00 -26.52
N VAL A 110 -9.90 -9.72 -26.36
CA VAL A 110 -9.77 -10.84 -25.43
C VAL A 110 -8.64 -10.55 -24.45
N TRP A 111 -8.91 -10.73 -23.16
CA TRP A 111 -7.89 -10.63 -22.12
C TRP A 111 -7.00 -11.88 -22.13
N ASN A 112 -5.69 -11.67 -22.01
CA ASN A 112 -4.76 -12.77 -21.77
C ASN A 112 -4.77 -13.14 -20.28
N GLU A 113 -4.31 -14.34 -19.97
CA GLU A 113 -4.03 -14.72 -18.58
C GLU A 113 -3.04 -13.73 -17.96
N PRO A 114 -3.33 -13.20 -16.76
CA PRO A 114 -2.46 -12.21 -16.14
C PRO A 114 -1.12 -12.82 -15.76
N THR A 115 -0.04 -12.12 -16.07
CA THR A 115 1.32 -12.54 -15.71
C THR A 115 1.65 -12.01 -14.31
N VAL A 116 2.16 -12.86 -13.43
CA VAL A 116 2.73 -12.41 -12.15
C VAL A 116 4.09 -11.79 -12.43
N ILE A 117 4.31 -10.57 -11.93
CA ILE A 117 5.62 -9.91 -12.05
C ILE A 117 6.53 -10.46 -10.95
N GLU A 118 7.34 -11.47 -11.28
CA GLU A 118 8.37 -12.00 -10.39
C GLU A 118 9.43 -10.92 -10.13
N GLY A 119 9.60 -10.56 -8.86
CA GLY A 119 10.39 -9.41 -8.41
C GLY A 119 9.75 -8.60 -7.28
N THR A 120 8.46 -8.85 -6.99
CA THR A 120 7.80 -8.40 -5.75
C THR A 120 7.95 -9.41 -4.60
N MET A 121 8.47 -10.61 -4.89
CA MET A 121 8.89 -11.60 -3.90
C MET A 121 10.26 -11.24 -3.30
N ALA A 122 10.39 -10.05 -2.72
CA ALA A 122 11.45 -9.79 -1.75
C ALA A 122 11.03 -10.35 -0.39
N ASN A 123 10.80 -11.66 -0.30
CA ASN A 123 11.11 -12.39 0.93
C ASN A 123 12.64 -12.47 1.01
N MET A 124 13.30 -11.34 1.23
CA MET A 124 14.66 -11.33 1.74
C MET A 124 14.54 -11.48 3.25
N GLU A 125 14.77 -12.70 3.73
CA GLU A 125 15.10 -12.93 5.12
C GLU A 125 16.29 -12.01 5.50
N GLY A 126 16.11 -11.21 6.54
CA GLY A 126 17.11 -10.25 7.06
C GLY A 126 16.94 -8.85 6.45
N TRP A 127 16.61 -7.78 7.17
CA TRP A 127 16.93 -7.48 8.57
C TRP A 127 15.80 -6.66 9.23
N MET A 128 15.42 -7.13 10.42
CA MET A 128 14.60 -6.50 11.45
C MET A 128 13.06 -6.45 11.24
N LYS A 129 12.40 -7.59 11.50
CA LYS A 129 11.11 -7.60 12.20
C LYS A 129 11.41 -7.45 13.70
N ILE A 130 11.23 -6.28 14.29
CA ILE A 130 10.98 -6.20 15.74
C ILE A 130 9.47 -6.20 15.88
N HIS A 131 8.90 -7.37 16.12
CA HIS A 131 7.58 -7.49 16.70
C HIS A 131 7.70 -8.33 17.97
N GLN A 132 7.91 -7.66 19.09
CA GLN A 132 7.11 -7.92 20.28
C GLN A 132 7.11 -6.65 21.13
N LEU A 133 6.02 -5.89 21.04
CA LEU A 133 5.62 -5.02 22.14
C LEU A 133 4.21 -5.47 22.49
N THR A 134 4.14 -6.43 23.40
CA THR A 134 2.92 -6.61 24.18
C THR A 134 2.78 -5.40 25.10
N SER A 135 1.55 -5.05 25.47
CA SER A 135 1.22 -3.84 26.24
C SER A 135 1.93 -3.69 27.60
N GLU A 136 2.67 -4.71 28.05
CA GLU A 136 3.51 -4.67 29.26
C GLU A 136 4.86 -3.95 29.01
N ASP A 137 5.38 -3.95 27.77
CA ASP A 137 6.72 -3.44 27.45
C ASP A 137 6.79 -1.92 27.24
N ALA A 138 5.63 -1.26 27.10
CA ALA A 138 5.56 0.20 26.94
C ALA A 138 5.92 0.97 28.23
N GLY A 139 5.88 0.31 29.38
CA GLY A 139 6.17 0.92 30.69
C GLY A 139 7.65 1.18 30.94
N GLU A 140 8.55 0.36 30.39
CA GLU A 140 9.99 0.44 30.68
C GLU A 140 10.75 1.40 29.75
N SER A 141 10.25 1.61 28.52
CA SER A 141 10.89 2.44 27.49
C SER A 141 10.97 3.95 27.83
N LEU A 142 10.19 4.45 28.79
CA LEU A 142 10.21 5.87 29.18
C LEU A 142 11.37 6.22 30.11
N SER A 143 12.02 5.23 30.73
CA SER A 143 13.16 5.45 31.65
C SER A 143 14.52 5.58 30.95
N ALA A 144 14.62 5.14 29.70
CA ALA A 144 15.88 5.14 28.93
C ALA A 144 16.12 6.41 28.09
N TRP A 145 15.20 7.38 28.12
CA TRP A 145 15.27 8.62 27.32
C TRP A 145 15.71 9.89 28.10
N ASN A 146 16.15 9.76 29.35
CA ASN A 146 16.66 10.88 30.16
C ASN A 146 18.19 10.84 30.34
N GLY A 147 18.94 10.37 29.35
CA GLY A 147 20.37 10.11 29.49
C GLY A 147 21.27 10.45 28.30
N ILE A 148 20.91 11.43 27.47
CA ILE A 148 21.83 12.16 26.56
C ILE A 148 21.47 13.64 26.59
#